data_AF-K9RWY2-F1
#
_entry.id   AF-K9RWY2-F1
#
_cell.length_a   1.000
_cell.length_b   1.000
_cell.length_c   1.000
_cell.angle_alpha   90.00
_cell.angle_beta   90.00
_cell.angle_gamma   90.00
#
_symmetry.space_group_name_H-M   'P 1'
#
loop_
_entity.id
_entity.type
_entity.pdbx_description
1 polymer ?
#
loop_
_entity_poly.entity_id
_entity_poly.type
_entity_poly.pdbx_seq_one_letter_code
_entity_poly.pdbx_strand_id
1 'polypeptide(L)'
;MTSELDKNNGKWFDTRTILAGFIVVAAILGISAISITIIVVTDSEDNKVSERAQVVFNATLPLLGTWVGTVLAYYFARENFETASRSAERLVQLSPQEKLQSTLVAVAMTAKSKMFSADKNEAKLVEILKEANDRGFRRIPILTTSAFPKFLIYRDDILYYLFDKSQQDRDGLTLQNFLDDSTANKRPFAIVGEDSTLAAAKEAMDKIPDCHEVFVTKNGRSDSEVVGLLTNTDIEKYSKV
;
A
#
# COMPACT_ATOMS: atom_id res chain seq x y z
N MET A 1 -38.99 20.67 -15.16
CA MET A 1 -38.20 21.50 -16.08
C MET A 1 -37.10 20.59 -16.62
N THR A 2 -37.50 19.74 -17.56
CA THR A 2 -36.75 18.58 -18.06
C THR A 2 -36.98 18.55 -19.55
N SER A 3 -36.24 19.37 -20.31
CA SER A 3 -36.29 19.35 -21.78
C SER A 3 -35.14 20.11 -22.46
N GLU A 4 -33.91 20.01 -21.98
CA GLU A 4 -32.73 20.52 -22.73
C GLU A 4 -31.49 19.65 -22.55
N LEU A 5 -31.68 18.34 -22.37
CA LEU A 5 -30.62 17.36 -22.57
C LEU A 5 -31.13 16.38 -23.63
N ASP A 6 -30.31 16.17 -24.67
CA ASP A 6 -30.48 15.19 -25.74
C ASP A 6 -31.04 15.67 -27.10
N LYS A 7 -30.45 16.73 -27.65
CA LYS A 7 -30.45 16.98 -29.10
C LYS A 7 -29.03 17.26 -29.61
N ASN A 8 -28.16 16.25 -29.55
CA ASN A 8 -27.02 16.20 -30.48
C ASN A 8 -26.50 14.76 -30.66
N ASN A 9 -27.43 13.86 -30.99
CA ASN A 9 -27.07 12.59 -31.60
C ASN A 9 -26.65 12.83 -33.06
N GLY A 10 -25.37 12.57 -33.37
CA GLY A 10 -24.97 12.27 -34.75
C GLY A 10 -23.72 12.96 -35.30
N LYS A 11 -22.56 12.85 -34.66
CA LYS A 11 -21.26 12.89 -35.39
C LYS A 11 -20.36 11.77 -34.91
N TRP A 12 -20.65 10.58 -35.42
CA TRP A 12 -20.10 9.29 -34.99
C TRP A 12 -18.72 8.96 -35.54
N PHE A 13 -17.92 9.96 -35.93
CA PHE A 13 -16.51 9.77 -36.25
C PHE A 13 -15.72 11.02 -35.87
N ASP A 14 -14.92 10.93 -34.81
CA ASP A 14 -13.87 11.89 -34.50
C ASP A 14 -12.96 12.03 -35.75
N THR A 15 -12.61 13.26 -36.15
CA THR A 15 -11.71 13.54 -37.28
C THR A 15 -10.45 12.68 -37.22
N ARG A 16 -9.98 12.34 -36.02
CA ARG A 16 -8.86 11.43 -35.79
C ARG A 16 -9.15 9.99 -36.21
N THR A 17 -10.35 9.48 -35.92
CA THR A 17 -10.80 8.14 -36.32
C THR A 17 -10.96 8.04 -37.84
N ILE A 18 -11.49 9.09 -38.48
CA ILE A 18 -11.61 9.16 -39.94
C ILE A 18 -10.23 9.16 -40.58
N LEU A 19 -9.30 9.99 -40.07
CA LEU A 19 -7.95 10.08 -40.58
C LEU A 19 -7.19 8.75 -40.41
N ALA A 20 -7.29 8.12 -39.24
CA ALA A 20 -6.69 6.82 -38.98
C ALA A 20 -7.26 5.74 -39.91
N GLY A 21 -8.58 5.68 -40.08
CA GLY A 21 -9.24 4.76 -41.01
C GLY A 21 -8.80 4.97 -42.45
N PHE A 22 -8.74 6.23 -42.91
CA PHE A 22 -8.28 6.57 -44.25
C PHE A 22 -6.83 6.15 -44.48
N ILE A 23 -5.92 6.43 -43.54
CA ILE A 23 -4.50 6.05 -43.64
C ILE A 23 -4.37 4.52 -43.73
N VAL A 24 -5.08 3.77 -42.90
CA VAL A 24 -5.04 2.30 -42.91
C VAL A 24 -5.55 1.75 -44.23
N VAL A 25 -6.71 2.22 -44.70
CA VAL A 25 -7.31 1.77 -45.97
C VAL A 25 -6.42 2.14 -47.16
N ALA A 26 -5.90 3.37 -47.20
CA ALA A 26 -4.99 3.82 -48.26
C ALA A 26 -3.68 3.01 -48.28
N ALA A 27 -3.12 2.67 -47.11
CA ALA A 27 -1.93 1.83 -47.01
C ALA A 27 -2.19 0.41 -47.52
N ILE A 28 -3.31 -0.22 -47.14
CA ILE A 28 -3.67 -1.57 -47.61
C ILE A 28 -3.89 -1.59 -49.13
N LEU A 29 -4.63 -0.60 -49.66
CA LEU A 29 -4.88 -0.49 -51.10
C LEU A 29 -3.60 -0.21 -51.88
N GLY A 30 -2.72 0.67 -51.37
CA GLY A 30 -1.43 0.97 -51.97
C GLY A 30 -0.51 -0.25 -52.04
N ILE A 31 -0.37 -0.98 -50.93
CA ILE A 31 0.43 -2.22 -50.89
C ILE A 31 -0.16 -3.25 -51.86
N SER A 32 -1.48 -3.44 -51.85
CA SER A 32 -2.16 -4.39 -52.72
C SER A 32 -1.99 -4.04 -54.21
N ALA A 33 -2.10 -2.75 -54.57
CA ALA A 33 -1.89 -2.29 -55.94
C ALA A 33 -0.44 -2.51 -56.41
N ILE A 34 0.54 -2.23 -55.55
CA ILE A 34 1.96 -2.48 -55.84
C ILE A 34 2.22 -3.98 -55.99
N SER A 35 1.70 -4.81 -55.08
CA SER A 35 1.82 -6.28 -55.15
C SER A 35 1.23 -6.84 -56.44
N ILE A 36 0.03 -6.40 -56.84
CA ILE A 36 -0.61 -6.82 -58.09
C ILE A 36 0.21 -6.35 -59.30
N THR A 37 0.71 -5.12 -59.30
CA THR A 37 1.52 -4.57 -60.39
C THR A 37 2.81 -5.38 -60.59
N ILE A 38 3.52 -5.71 -59.50
CA ILE A 38 4.73 -6.53 -59.54
C ILE A 38 4.45 -7.92 -60.14
N ILE A 39 3.30 -8.51 -59.79
CA ILE A 39 2.90 -9.85 -60.25
C ILE A 39 2.45 -9.85 -61.71
N VAL A 40 1.66 -8.86 -62.13
CA VAL A 40 0.94 -8.86 -63.42
C VAL A 40 1.64 -8.10 -64.54
N VAL A 41 2.33 -6.99 -64.25
CA VAL A 41 2.85 -6.07 -65.28
C VAL A 41 4.30 -6.36 -65.67
N THR A 42 5.05 -7.07 -64.84
CA THR A 42 6.45 -7.42 -65.13
C THR A 42 6.50 -8.66 -66.03
N ASP A 43 7.00 -8.48 -67.25
CA ASP A 43 7.06 -9.42 -68.40
C ASP A 43 6.98 -10.92 -68.07
N SER A 44 6.12 -11.60 -68.83
CA SER A 44 5.64 -12.97 -68.65
C SER A 44 6.67 -14.02 -69.09
N GLU A 45 7.65 -14.28 -68.22
CA GLU A 45 8.28 -15.60 -68.14
C GLU A 45 7.52 -16.46 -67.12
N ASP A 46 6.79 -17.47 -67.62
CA ASP A 46 5.83 -18.30 -66.86
C ASP A 46 6.36 -18.96 -65.57
N ASN A 47 7.69 -18.99 -65.36
CA ASN A 47 8.31 -19.69 -64.22
C ASN A 47 8.71 -18.78 -63.03
N LYS A 48 8.50 -17.46 -63.08
CA LYS A 48 8.97 -16.53 -62.01
C LYS A 48 7.87 -15.97 -61.11
N VAL A 49 6.59 -16.31 -61.33
CA VAL A 49 5.46 -15.80 -60.53
C VAL A 49 5.53 -16.26 -59.07
N SER A 50 5.87 -17.54 -58.84
CA SER A 50 6.00 -18.11 -57.48
C SER A 50 7.11 -17.42 -56.67
N GLU A 51 8.26 -17.17 -57.30
CA GLU A 51 9.40 -16.49 -56.68
C GLU A 51 9.05 -15.05 -56.29
N ARG A 52 8.35 -14.31 -57.17
CA ARG A 52 7.87 -12.95 -56.88
C ARG A 52 6.85 -12.92 -55.75
N ALA A 53 5.92 -13.88 -55.72
CA ALA A 53 4.94 -14.00 -54.65
C ALA A 53 5.61 -14.26 -53.28
N GLN A 54 6.64 -15.11 -53.24
CA GLN A 54 7.43 -15.34 -52.02
C GLN A 54 8.14 -14.08 -51.55
N VAL A 55 8.72 -13.28 -52.46
CA VAL A 55 9.37 -12.01 -52.11
C VAL A 55 8.37 -11.02 -51.50
N VAL A 56 7.20 -10.84 -52.12
CA VAL A 56 6.14 -9.96 -51.59
C VAL A 56 5.65 -10.45 -50.22
N PHE A 57 5.42 -11.76 -50.07
CA PHE A 57 4.98 -12.35 -48.82
C PHE A 57 6.01 -12.14 -47.69
N ASN A 58 7.29 -12.42 -47.96
CA ASN A 58 8.37 -12.26 -47.00
C ASN A 58 8.61 -10.80 -46.59
N ALA A 59 8.29 -9.83 -47.47
CA ALA A 59 8.36 -8.41 -47.14
C ALA A 59 7.14 -7.92 -46.35
N THR A 60 5.94 -8.44 -46.66
CA THR A 60 4.67 -7.93 -46.09
C THR A 60 4.36 -8.56 -44.73
N LEU A 61 4.74 -9.82 -44.52
CA LEU A 61 4.47 -10.54 -43.28
C LEU A 61 5.12 -9.86 -42.04
N PRO A 62 6.39 -9.42 -42.07
CA PRO A 62 6.98 -8.65 -40.98
C PRO A 62 6.30 -7.29 -40.75
N LEU A 63 5.82 -6.63 -41.81
CA LEU A 63 5.14 -5.33 -41.72
C LEU A 63 3.79 -5.48 -40.99
N LEU A 64 3.00 -6.48 -41.39
CA LEU A 64 1.73 -6.81 -40.73
C LEU A 64 1.97 -7.27 -39.29
N GLY A 65 2.96 -8.14 -39.06
CA GLY A 65 3.30 -8.63 -37.73
C GLY A 65 3.72 -7.49 -36.78
N THR A 66 4.53 -6.56 -37.25
CA THR A 66 4.95 -5.39 -36.46
C THR A 66 3.76 -4.48 -36.15
N TRP A 67 2.93 -4.17 -37.16
CA TRP A 67 1.76 -3.32 -36.95
C TRP A 67 0.75 -3.96 -35.98
N VAL A 68 0.39 -5.23 -36.19
CA VAL A 68 -0.50 -5.97 -35.27
C VAL A 68 0.11 -6.04 -33.87
N GLY A 69 1.41 -6.31 -33.76
CA GLY A 69 2.13 -6.34 -32.48
C GLY A 69 2.05 -5.00 -31.73
N THR A 70 2.23 -3.88 -32.43
CA THR A 70 2.11 -2.55 -31.81
C THR A 70 0.68 -2.22 -31.38
N VAL A 71 -0.33 -2.60 -32.17
CA VAL A 71 -1.75 -2.39 -31.82
C VAL A 71 -2.14 -3.23 -30.59
N LEU A 72 -1.73 -4.51 -30.55
CA LEU A 72 -1.97 -5.37 -29.40
C LEU A 72 -1.25 -4.86 -28.15
N ALA A 73 0.01 -4.44 -28.28
CA ALA A 73 0.77 -3.87 -27.17
C ALA A 73 0.09 -2.60 -26.63
N TYR A 74 -0.38 -1.71 -27.50
CA TYR A 74 -1.13 -0.52 -27.09
C TYR A 74 -2.44 -0.88 -26.39
N TYR A 75 -3.20 -1.84 -26.92
CA TYR A 75 -4.47 -2.26 -26.34
C TYR A 75 -4.28 -2.83 -24.93
N PHE A 76 -3.38 -3.79 -24.77
CA PHE A 76 -3.09 -4.38 -23.46
C PHE A 76 -2.45 -3.37 -22.49
N ALA A 77 -1.56 -2.49 -22.97
CA ALA A 77 -1.00 -1.44 -22.13
C ALA A 77 -2.09 -0.49 -21.62
N ARG A 78 -3.02 -0.09 -22.49
CA ARG A 78 -4.14 0.79 -22.13
C ARG A 78 -5.08 0.13 -21.12
N GLU A 79 -5.49 -1.12 -21.34
CA GLU A 79 -6.39 -1.84 -20.43
C GLU A 79 -5.76 -2.03 -19.04
N ASN A 80 -4.48 -2.39 -19.00
CA ASN A 80 -3.74 -2.51 -17.75
C ASN A 80 -3.61 -1.15 -17.02
N PHE A 81 -3.31 -0.08 -17.75
CA PHE A 81 -3.18 1.25 -17.17
C PHE A 81 -4.51 1.82 -16.68
N GLU A 82 -5.60 1.61 -17.42
CA GLU A 82 -6.94 2.04 -17.04
C GLU A 82 -7.43 1.32 -15.77
N THR A 83 -7.20 0.00 -15.69
CA THR A 83 -7.57 -0.81 -14.52
C THR A 83 -6.78 -0.38 -13.27
N ALA A 84 -5.47 -0.13 -13.42
CA ALA A 84 -4.62 0.39 -12.35
C ALA A 84 -5.07 1.79 -11.90
N SER A 85 -5.38 2.68 -12.85
CA SER A 85 -5.80 4.07 -12.57
C SER A 85 -7.15 4.12 -11.85
N ARG A 86 -8.14 3.34 -12.29
CA ARG A 86 -9.46 3.26 -11.62
C ARG A 86 -9.35 2.71 -10.19
N SER A 87 -8.44 1.77 -9.95
CA SER A 87 -8.20 1.23 -8.61
C SER A 87 -7.57 2.28 -7.69
N ALA A 88 -6.61 3.07 -8.20
CA ALA A 88 -6.04 4.20 -7.47
C ALA A 88 -7.06 5.31 -7.19
N GLU A 89 -7.91 5.64 -8.16
CA GLU A 89 -8.97 6.65 -8.00
C GLU A 89 -9.99 6.25 -6.92
N ARG A 90 -10.41 4.97 -6.88
CA ARG A 90 -11.29 4.46 -5.85
C ARG A 90 -10.71 4.63 -4.45
N LEU A 91 -9.40 4.44 -4.26
CA LEU A 91 -8.73 4.62 -2.97
C LEU A 91 -8.71 6.08 -2.52
N VAL A 92 -8.68 7.04 -3.45
CA VAL A 92 -8.73 8.48 -3.15
C VAL A 92 -10.16 8.93 -2.80
N GLN A 93 -11.19 8.26 -3.33
CA GLN A 93 -12.60 8.58 -3.08
C GLN A 93 -13.17 7.96 -1.79
N LEU A 94 -12.46 7.02 -1.14
CA LEU A 94 -12.93 6.44 0.13
C LEU A 94 -13.01 7.51 1.22
N SER A 95 -14.12 7.53 1.96
CA SER A 95 -14.22 8.28 3.19
C SER A 95 -13.15 7.81 4.20
N PRO A 96 -12.75 8.65 5.17
CA PRO A 96 -11.81 8.26 6.23
C PRO A 96 -12.16 6.93 6.89
N GLN A 97 -13.45 6.69 7.15
CA GLN A 97 -13.91 5.46 7.78
C GLN A 97 -13.74 4.24 6.88
N GLU A 98 -14.06 4.34 5.59
CA GLU A 98 -13.89 3.23 4.63
C GLU A 98 -12.42 2.89 4.42
N LYS A 99 -11.52 3.89 4.44
CA LYS A 99 -10.06 3.65 4.42
C LYS A 99 -9.62 2.83 5.64
N LEU A 100 -10.09 3.18 6.84
CA LEU A 100 -9.76 2.43 8.06
C LEU A 100 -10.36 1.02 8.06
N GLN A 101 -11.55 0.84 7.48
CA GLN A 101 -12.20 -0.47 7.36
C GLN A 101 -11.50 -1.40 6.35
N SER A 102 -10.89 -0.85 5.31
CA SER A 102 -10.18 -1.62 4.28
C SER A 102 -8.69 -1.85 4.59
N THR A 103 -8.12 -1.14 5.57
CA THR A 103 -6.71 -1.25 5.94
C THR A 103 -6.54 -2.19 7.14
N LEU A 104 -5.69 -3.21 7.00
CA LEU A 104 -5.33 -4.11 8.10
C LEU A 104 -4.35 -3.44 9.08
N VAL A 105 -4.43 -3.82 10.35
CA VAL A 105 -3.51 -3.34 11.40
C VAL A 105 -2.06 -3.66 11.07
N ALA A 106 -1.80 -4.79 10.42
CA ALA A 106 -0.46 -5.23 10.01
C ALA A 106 0.27 -4.24 9.08
N VAL A 107 -0.49 -3.41 8.33
CA VAL A 107 0.07 -2.42 7.40
C VAL A 107 0.58 -1.17 8.13
N ALA A 108 -0.04 -0.80 9.25
CA ALA A 108 0.24 0.45 9.96
C ALA A 108 1.04 0.26 11.25
N MET A 109 1.02 -0.94 11.85
CA MET A 109 1.64 -1.19 13.14
C MET A 109 3.17 -1.10 13.10
N THR A 110 3.77 -0.74 14.23
CA THR A 110 5.17 -1.01 14.49
C THR A 110 5.34 -2.48 14.83
N ALA A 111 6.00 -3.24 13.96
CA ALA A 111 6.25 -4.67 14.18
C ALA A 111 7.09 -4.93 15.44
N LYS A 112 6.84 -6.07 16.12
CA LYS A 112 7.54 -6.50 17.34
C LYS A 112 9.07 -6.41 17.24
N SER A 113 9.64 -6.81 16.11
CA SER A 113 11.09 -6.77 15.87
C SER A 113 11.69 -5.37 15.90
N LYS A 114 10.87 -4.33 15.69
CA LYS A 114 11.27 -2.92 15.73
C LYS A 114 10.90 -2.26 17.06
N MET A 115 10.11 -2.91 17.90
CA MET A 115 9.76 -2.38 19.22
C MET A 115 10.97 -2.44 20.17
N PHE A 116 10.94 -1.58 21.19
CA PHE A 116 11.79 -1.71 22.37
C PHE A 116 10.89 -2.12 23.52
N SER A 117 11.07 -3.33 24.04
CA SER A 117 10.37 -3.83 25.22
C SER A 117 11.35 -4.03 26.35
N ALA A 118 10.99 -3.57 27.55
CA ALA A 118 11.75 -3.90 28.75
C ALA A 118 11.15 -5.17 29.37
N ASP A 119 11.96 -6.21 29.50
CA ASP A 119 11.50 -7.54 29.97
C ASP A 119 12.32 -8.07 31.16
N LYS A 120 12.74 -7.17 32.05
CA LYS A 120 13.45 -7.58 33.27
C LYS A 120 12.96 -6.74 34.43
N ASN A 121 12.37 -7.38 35.43
CA ASN A 121 12.05 -6.75 36.71
C ASN A 121 13.28 -6.03 37.28
N GLU A 122 14.49 -6.55 37.03
CA GLU A 122 15.77 -6.00 37.52
C GLU A 122 16.48 -5.04 36.54
N ALA A 123 15.92 -4.76 35.35
CA ALA A 123 16.58 -3.82 34.43
C ALA A 123 16.68 -2.43 35.07
N LYS A 124 17.88 -1.84 35.00
CA LYS A 124 18.11 -0.50 35.55
C LYS A 124 17.35 0.54 34.74
N LEU A 125 16.71 1.48 35.43
CA LEU A 125 15.96 2.55 34.77
C LEU A 125 16.85 3.42 33.89
N VAL A 126 18.10 3.66 34.30
CA VAL A 126 19.07 4.44 33.53
C VAL A 126 19.40 3.76 32.19
N GLU A 127 19.51 2.43 32.16
CA GLU A 127 19.78 1.66 30.94
C GLU A 127 18.57 1.70 30.00
N ILE A 128 17.36 1.51 30.55
CA ILE A 128 16.10 1.61 29.81
C ILE A 128 15.95 3.00 29.18
N LEU A 129 16.19 4.07 29.95
CA LEU A 129 16.11 5.44 29.47
C LEU A 129 17.15 5.73 28.39
N LYS A 130 18.38 5.23 28.56
CA LYS A 130 19.44 5.38 27.56
C LYS A 130 19.04 4.71 26.25
N GLU A 131 18.64 3.44 26.28
CA GLU A 131 18.24 2.73 25.06
C GLU A 131 17.02 3.36 24.40
N ALA A 132 16.01 3.72 25.19
CA ALA A 132 14.82 4.41 24.68
C ALA A 132 15.19 5.74 24.02
N ASN A 133 16.12 6.51 24.60
CA ASN A 133 16.58 7.76 24.02
C ASN A 133 17.39 7.55 22.73
N ASP A 134 18.37 6.64 22.76
CA ASP A 134 19.26 6.35 21.62
C ASP A 134 18.47 5.85 20.40
N ARG A 135 17.39 5.11 20.63
CA ARG A 135 16.51 4.57 19.57
C ARG A 135 15.28 5.44 19.29
N GLY A 136 15.10 6.54 20.02
CA GLY A 136 13.96 7.47 19.84
C GLY A 136 12.60 6.92 20.30
N PHE A 137 12.57 5.92 21.17
CA PHE A 137 11.33 5.38 21.72
C PHE A 137 10.82 6.21 22.89
N ARG A 138 9.55 6.60 22.81
CA ARG A 138 8.80 7.19 23.92
C ARG A 138 7.97 6.18 24.70
N ARG A 139 7.62 5.07 24.06
CA ARG A 139 6.74 4.02 24.57
C ARG A 139 7.57 2.80 24.88
N ILE A 140 7.38 2.24 26.07
CA ILE A 140 8.12 1.09 26.56
C ILE A 140 7.09 0.02 26.93
N PRO A 141 6.69 -0.82 25.97
CA PRO A 141 5.95 -2.04 26.22
C PRO A 141 6.63 -2.92 27.25
N ILE A 142 5.88 -3.33 28.27
CA ILE A 142 6.28 -4.38 29.21
C ILE A 142 5.49 -5.63 28.84
N LEU A 143 6.21 -6.68 28.47
CA LEU A 143 5.64 -7.95 28.10
C LEU A 143 5.87 -8.97 29.21
N THR A 144 5.16 -10.09 29.15
CA THR A 144 5.52 -11.28 29.94
C THR A 144 6.68 -12.02 29.27
N THR A 145 7.26 -13.01 29.97
CA THR A 145 8.25 -13.93 29.39
C THR A 145 7.74 -14.71 28.18
N SER A 146 6.41 -14.87 28.04
CA SER A 146 5.75 -15.44 26.86
C SER A 146 5.41 -14.39 25.79
N ALA A 147 5.92 -13.17 25.94
CA ALA A 147 5.67 -12.00 25.10
C ALA A 147 4.19 -11.59 25.00
N PHE A 148 3.43 -11.77 26.09
CA PHE A 148 2.05 -11.29 26.20
C PHE A 148 2.04 -9.84 26.70
N PRO A 149 1.06 -9.02 26.28
CA PRO A 149 0.98 -7.64 26.74
C PRO A 149 0.69 -7.58 28.25
N LYS A 150 1.52 -6.87 29.02
CA LYS A 150 1.35 -6.71 30.47
C LYS A 150 1.07 -5.26 30.84
N PHE A 151 1.98 -4.34 30.49
CA PHE A 151 1.84 -2.91 30.73
C PHE A 151 2.39 -2.08 29.57
N LEU A 152 1.98 -0.82 29.52
CA LEU A 152 2.61 0.19 28.69
C LEU A 152 3.03 1.37 29.57
N ILE A 153 4.29 1.77 29.46
CA ILE A 153 4.86 2.88 30.22
C ILE A 153 5.45 3.88 29.24
N TYR A 154 5.37 5.18 29.55
CA TYR A 154 6.08 6.18 28.77
C TYR A 154 7.42 6.53 29.41
N ARG A 155 8.40 6.84 28.57
CA ARG A 155 9.74 7.29 28.99
C ARG A 155 9.66 8.45 29.99
N ASP A 156 8.73 9.37 29.77
CA ASP A 156 8.56 10.56 30.60
C ASP A 156 8.03 10.22 32.00
N ASP A 157 7.28 9.12 32.16
CA ASP A 157 6.82 8.64 33.47
C ASP A 157 8.03 8.17 34.31
N ILE A 158 9.00 7.48 33.68
CA ILE A 158 10.26 7.08 34.33
C ILE A 158 11.10 8.31 34.67
N LEU A 159 11.21 9.29 33.76
CA LEU A 159 11.94 10.53 34.02
C LEU A 159 11.34 11.31 35.20
N TYR A 160 10.01 11.37 35.29
CA TYR A 160 9.31 12.00 36.40
C TYR A 160 9.60 11.31 37.73
N TYR A 161 9.55 9.97 37.76
CA TYR A 161 9.90 9.18 38.95
C TYR A 161 11.33 9.41 39.44
N LEU A 162 12.28 9.65 38.53
CA LEU A 162 13.67 9.91 38.89
C LEU A 162 13.94 11.38 39.27
N PHE A 163 13.02 12.30 39.01
CA PHE A 163 13.27 13.75 39.08
C PHE A 163 13.79 14.21 40.45
N ASP A 164 13.22 13.69 41.54
CA ASP A 164 13.55 14.07 42.92
C ASP A 164 14.61 13.17 43.59
N LYS A 165 15.09 12.13 42.88
CA LYS A 165 16.07 11.16 43.41
C LYS A 165 17.49 11.67 43.25
N SER A 166 18.35 11.44 44.25
CA SER A 166 19.78 11.76 44.12
C SER A 166 20.46 10.88 43.07
N GLN A 167 21.58 11.33 42.48
CA GLN A 167 22.28 10.53 41.46
C GLN A 167 22.71 9.15 41.98
N GLN A 168 23.16 9.09 43.24
CA GLN A 168 23.56 7.85 43.89
C GLN A 168 22.37 6.90 44.07
N ASP A 169 21.16 7.42 44.29
CA ASP A 169 19.94 6.61 44.36
C ASP A 169 19.54 6.09 42.96
N ARG A 170 19.65 6.92 41.93
CA ARG A 170 19.22 6.60 40.56
C ARG A 170 19.94 5.38 39.98
N ASP A 171 21.23 5.21 40.25
CA ASP A 171 22.06 4.14 39.68
C ASP A 171 21.66 2.72 40.14
N GLY A 172 20.92 2.63 41.25
CA GLY A 172 20.40 1.40 41.81
C GLY A 172 18.94 1.10 41.47
N LEU A 173 18.20 2.08 40.92
CA LEU A 173 16.76 1.92 40.68
C LEU A 173 16.49 1.05 39.45
N THR A 174 15.59 0.09 39.65
CA THR A 174 15.16 -0.89 38.66
C THR A 174 13.76 -0.58 38.15
N LEU A 175 13.38 -1.24 37.05
CA LEU A 175 12.01 -1.23 36.54
C LEU A 175 11.00 -1.70 37.58
N GLN A 176 11.32 -2.71 38.39
CA GLN A 176 10.44 -3.16 39.47
C GLN A 176 10.23 -2.07 40.52
N ASN A 177 11.29 -1.34 40.91
CA ASN A 177 11.15 -0.22 41.85
C ASN A 177 10.19 0.85 41.32
N PHE A 178 10.26 1.15 40.02
CA PHE A 178 9.29 2.05 39.38
C PHE A 178 7.89 1.45 39.40
N LEU A 179 7.71 0.20 38.95
CA LEU A 179 6.40 -0.45 38.83
C LEU A 179 5.62 -0.62 40.14
N ASP A 180 6.35 -0.69 41.27
CA ASP A 180 5.80 -0.80 42.62
C ASP A 180 5.49 0.57 43.24
N ASP A 181 5.99 1.66 42.65
CA ASP A 181 5.70 3.02 43.11
C ASP A 181 4.27 3.46 42.74
N SER A 182 3.61 4.16 43.65
CA SER A 182 2.25 4.68 43.44
C SER A 182 2.12 5.68 42.29
N THR A 183 3.22 6.30 41.89
CA THR A 183 3.30 7.27 40.79
C THR A 183 3.45 6.61 39.42
N ALA A 184 3.65 5.28 39.37
CA ALA A 184 3.78 4.56 38.11
C ALA A 184 2.48 4.57 37.32
N ASN A 185 2.44 5.39 36.27
CA ASN A 185 1.29 5.48 35.40
C ASN A 185 1.29 4.32 34.38
N LYS A 186 0.46 3.31 34.65
CA LYS A 186 0.24 2.17 33.76
C LYS A 186 -0.78 2.59 32.71
N ARG A 187 -0.30 2.95 31.52
CA ARG A 187 -1.14 3.50 30.45
C ARG A 187 -2.15 2.45 29.97
N PRO A 188 -3.43 2.82 29.79
CA PRO A 188 -4.41 1.92 29.21
C PRO A 188 -4.04 1.60 27.77
N PHE A 189 -4.37 0.39 27.34
CA PHE A 189 -4.18 -0.06 25.97
C PHE A 189 -5.33 -0.98 25.56
N ALA A 190 -5.65 -0.97 24.27
CA ALA A 190 -6.55 -1.93 23.67
C ALA A 190 -5.78 -3.14 23.09
N ILE A 191 -6.50 -4.19 22.73
CA ILE A 191 -5.92 -5.38 22.10
C ILE A 191 -6.78 -5.79 20.90
N VAL A 192 -6.12 -6.10 19.78
CA VAL A 192 -6.76 -6.61 18.56
C VAL A 192 -5.90 -7.70 17.92
N GLY A 193 -6.52 -8.50 17.03
CA GLY A 193 -5.83 -9.55 16.28
C GLY A 193 -5.05 -9.01 15.08
N GLU A 194 -4.03 -9.73 14.62
CA GLU A 194 -3.20 -9.31 13.48
C GLU A 194 -3.97 -9.16 12.15
N ASP A 195 -5.06 -9.92 12.01
CA ASP A 195 -5.98 -9.84 10.86
C ASP A 195 -7.08 -8.77 11.02
N SER A 196 -7.03 -7.96 12.08
CA SER A 196 -8.01 -6.90 12.33
C SER A 196 -7.79 -5.69 11.41
N THR A 197 -8.82 -4.87 11.25
CA THR A 197 -8.74 -3.60 10.50
C THR A 197 -8.37 -2.44 11.42
N LEU A 198 -7.89 -1.33 10.85
CA LEU A 198 -7.64 -0.10 11.62
C LEU A 198 -8.93 0.47 12.22
N ALA A 199 -10.08 0.26 11.57
CA ALA A 199 -11.38 0.64 12.14
C ALA A 199 -11.68 -0.13 13.43
N ALA A 200 -11.43 -1.45 13.45
CA ALA A 200 -11.60 -2.26 14.66
C ALA A 200 -10.63 -1.85 15.78
N ALA A 201 -9.38 -1.52 15.42
CA ALA A 201 -8.40 -1.01 16.37
C ALA A 201 -8.83 0.34 16.97
N LYS A 202 -9.36 1.24 16.14
CA LYS A 202 -9.93 2.52 16.59
C LYS A 202 -11.12 2.31 17.52
N GLU A 203 -12.05 1.44 17.15
CA GLU A 203 -13.21 1.14 17.99
C GLU A 203 -12.82 0.54 19.34
N ALA A 204 -11.83 -0.37 19.35
CA ALA A 204 -11.31 -0.94 20.59
C ALA A 204 -10.64 0.11 21.49
N MET A 205 -9.92 1.05 20.88
CA MET A 205 -9.30 2.19 21.57
C MET A 205 -10.36 3.14 22.15
N ASP A 206 -11.37 3.52 21.37
CA ASP A 206 -12.42 4.47 21.76
C ASP A 206 -13.30 3.93 22.92
N LYS A 207 -13.35 2.62 23.13
CA LYS A 207 -14.04 1.97 24.26
C LYS A 207 -13.33 2.12 25.61
N ILE A 208 -12.05 2.48 25.60
CA ILE A 208 -11.21 2.58 26.80
C ILE A 208 -10.87 4.06 27.03
N PRO A 209 -11.28 4.66 28.16
CA PRO A 209 -10.93 6.05 28.46
C PRO A 209 -9.42 6.29 28.44
N ASP A 210 -8.99 7.39 27.80
CA ASP A 210 -7.58 7.80 27.67
C ASP A 210 -6.64 6.74 27.04
N CYS A 211 -7.18 5.86 26.20
CA CYS A 211 -6.41 4.87 25.47
C CYS A 211 -5.85 5.47 24.17
N HIS A 212 -4.53 5.41 23.98
CA HIS A 212 -3.86 5.90 22.77
C HIS A 212 -3.09 4.80 22.03
N GLU A 213 -3.04 3.60 22.59
CA GLU A 213 -2.27 2.49 22.07
C GLU A 213 -3.05 1.19 21.98
N VAL A 214 -2.73 0.39 20.97
CA VAL A 214 -3.30 -0.94 20.73
C VAL A 214 -2.18 -1.95 20.57
N PHE A 215 -2.14 -2.96 21.41
CA PHE A 215 -1.32 -4.14 21.16
C PHE A 215 -2.00 -5.00 20.09
N VAL A 216 -1.23 -5.39 19.08
CA VAL A 216 -1.66 -6.36 18.08
C VAL A 216 -1.09 -7.70 18.49
N THR A 217 -1.95 -8.69 18.69
CA THR A 217 -1.56 -10.07 19.03
C THR A 217 -2.00 -11.04 17.95
N LYS A 218 -1.44 -12.26 17.93
CA LYS A 218 -1.78 -13.27 16.90
C LYS A 218 -3.27 -13.57 16.77
N ASN A 219 -4.02 -13.49 17.87
CA ASN A 219 -5.44 -13.88 17.91
C ASN A 219 -6.36 -12.83 18.57
N GLY A 220 -5.82 -11.65 18.89
CA GLY A 220 -6.58 -10.56 19.51
C GLY A 220 -6.90 -10.72 20.98
N ARG A 221 -6.18 -11.60 21.69
CA ARG A 221 -6.34 -11.81 23.13
C ARG A 221 -5.13 -11.32 23.92
N SER A 222 -5.34 -11.04 25.21
CA SER A 222 -4.28 -10.62 26.16
C SER A 222 -3.34 -11.74 26.57
N ASP A 223 -3.74 -12.99 26.39
CA ASP A 223 -2.95 -14.20 26.67
C ASP A 223 -2.25 -14.74 25.41
N SER A 224 -1.92 -13.82 24.49
CA SER A 224 -1.38 -14.14 23.18
C SER A 224 -0.18 -13.28 22.84
N GLU A 225 0.69 -13.85 22.01
CA GLU A 225 1.95 -13.22 21.62
C GLU A 225 1.68 -11.90 20.89
N VAL A 226 2.31 -10.82 21.38
CA VAL A 226 2.35 -9.53 20.69
C VAL A 226 3.15 -9.65 19.40
N VAL A 227 2.56 -9.21 18.30
CA VAL A 227 3.18 -9.12 16.97
C VAL A 227 3.48 -7.67 16.56
N GLY A 228 2.82 -6.70 17.19
CA GLY A 228 3.09 -5.28 16.98
C GLY A 228 2.36 -4.35 17.93
N LEU A 229 2.63 -3.06 17.76
CA LEU A 229 2.01 -1.97 18.50
C LEU A 229 1.52 -0.90 17.53
N LEU A 230 0.32 -0.39 17.76
CA LEU A 230 -0.31 0.67 16.98
C LEU A 230 -0.64 1.84 17.90
N THR A 231 -0.46 3.07 17.42
CA THR A 231 -0.83 4.29 18.14
C THR A 231 -2.02 4.99 17.48
N ASN A 232 -2.70 5.87 18.22
CA ASN A 232 -3.74 6.73 17.66
C ASN A 232 -3.23 7.53 16.45
N THR A 233 -1.98 8.01 16.50
CA THR A 233 -1.35 8.75 15.41
C THR A 233 -1.15 7.88 14.18
N ASP A 234 -0.79 6.61 14.38
CA ASP A 234 -0.67 5.65 13.28
C ASP A 234 -2.03 5.45 12.61
N ILE A 235 -3.11 5.28 13.37
CA ILE A 235 -4.48 5.15 12.83
C ILE A 235 -4.87 6.43 12.07
N GLU A 236 -4.67 7.59 12.66
CA GLU A 236 -5.04 8.88 12.08
C GLU A 236 -4.37 9.12 10.73
N LYS A 237 -3.11 8.69 10.57
CA LYS A 237 -2.36 8.82 9.32
C LYS A 237 -3.07 8.16 8.14
N TYR A 238 -3.76 7.05 8.37
CA TYR A 238 -4.51 6.33 7.33
C TYR A 238 -5.94 6.85 7.15
N SER A 239 -6.43 7.69 8.07
CA SER A 239 -7.73 8.35 7.96
C SER A 239 -7.70 9.67 7.17
N LYS A 240 -6.51 10.29 7.03
CA LYS A 240 -6.37 11.60 6.37
C LYS A 240 -6.52 11.47 4.84
N VAL A 241 -7.12 12.49 4.23
CA VAL A 241 -7.26 12.69 2.78
C VAL A 241 -6.03 13.42 2.26
#